data_AF-A0A7Y9QZC0-F1
#
_entry.id   AF-A0A7Y9QZC0-F1
#
_cell.length_a   1.000
_cell.length_b   1.000
_cell.length_c   1.000
_cell.angle_alpha   90.00
_cell.angle_beta   90.00
_cell.angle_gamma   90.00
#
_symmetry.space_group_name_H-M   'P 1'
#
loop_
_entity.id
_entity.type
_entity.pdbx_description
1 polymer ?
#
loop_
_entity_poly.entity_id
_entity_poly.type
_entity_poly.pdbx_seq_one_letter_code
_entity_poly.pdbx_strand_id
1 'polypeptide(L)'
;MSSSLPSFARPVLALAFPLLLSACGGGGSSGGELALALVTSPTTAQASVSASESFPTGLVVASPAELGSASAAASTTARALAVPLGAGAGRAELTDMGARIEAVLAGDTSVSLGGLLSFGNLFLQGSNAGCYGPQLLYANHEDGSGTESGLLPGGDLGLWLPTDAASGQPCVVAQLNARTAGVKHATRQGLLLMAVMRATITSSGGTLSMPAAGFRTDLTTPFSTVLTALPALTGVTVHAATVSLDPFGKTYTYRLAVSRNAGTSAGRSGEIVLQHRPDATAAAYSGVLRVAGFDLASDATFGCSDRMTSGRYQRARVTTVRYSRQGDQIDFGARSGQYCGAPADLADTDYARQVASFTTNELDPAEQLPAGAPGSAVVAGTSTGWRGNFDRFGGRYDRTTGAGQFLYAWQAGTGDRHARALAVSSTYDSAADSRTVQGYFAFTDALATTDGSLLGMVCNWAGPGAVHTPAARFQSQTATLAGLASTFVATASHLGYAPTNACASTTTVFDANADGTLAGGEGQGTLHTLDAPASPAVSVQGELVSRGYHQPGYF
;
A
#
# COMPACT_ATOMS: atom_id res chain seq x y z
N MET A 1 22.79 2.47 -62.82
CA MET A 1 21.55 2.48 -63.64
C MET A 1 20.43 2.81 -62.65
N SER A 2 19.87 4.03 -62.58
CA SER A 2 18.97 4.69 -63.56
C SER A 2 17.69 3.86 -63.77
N SER A 3 16.44 4.32 -63.72
CA SER A 3 15.79 5.68 -63.68
C SER A 3 14.29 5.48 -63.32
N SER A 4 13.44 6.44 -62.90
CA SER A 4 13.52 7.89 -62.54
C SER A 4 12.23 8.34 -61.80
N LEU A 5 12.12 9.63 -61.43
CA LEU A 5 10.86 10.30 -60.99
C LEU A 5 9.86 10.49 -62.16
N PRO A 6 8.61 10.93 -61.89
CA PRO A 6 8.32 12.37 -62.03
C PRO A 6 7.48 13.01 -60.90
N SER A 7 7.42 14.34 -60.92
CA SER A 7 6.73 15.25 -60.00
C SER A 7 5.65 16.04 -60.75
N PHE A 8 4.51 16.35 -60.10
CA PHE A 8 3.65 17.54 -60.32
C PHE A 8 2.77 17.71 -59.04
N ALA A 9 2.94 18.76 -58.23
CA ALA A 9 2.44 20.15 -58.37
C ALA A 9 1.09 20.40 -57.65
N ARG A 10 1.04 21.48 -56.85
CA ARG A 10 -0.11 21.89 -56.00
C ARG A 10 -1.22 22.57 -56.82
N PRO A 11 -2.40 22.82 -56.21
CA PRO A 11 -2.62 24.19 -55.74
C PRO A 11 -3.14 24.29 -54.28
N VAL A 12 -2.93 25.49 -53.71
CA VAL A 12 -3.51 25.94 -52.43
C VAL A 12 -4.88 26.56 -52.72
N LEU A 13 -5.87 26.33 -51.86
CA LEU A 13 -7.07 27.17 -51.82
C LEU A 13 -7.40 27.56 -50.38
N ALA A 14 -7.28 28.84 -50.07
CA ALA A 14 -7.76 29.41 -48.82
C ALA A 14 -9.25 29.78 -48.98
N LEU A 15 -10.05 29.46 -47.98
CA LEU A 15 -11.46 29.84 -47.90
C LEU A 15 -11.71 30.61 -46.60
N ALA A 16 -11.58 31.93 -46.69
CA ALA A 16 -12.17 32.83 -45.72
C ALA A 16 -13.62 33.13 -46.15
N PHE A 17 -14.56 33.08 -45.22
CA PHE A 17 -15.93 33.51 -45.44
C PHE A 17 -16.39 34.38 -44.25
N PRO A 18 -16.55 35.70 -44.42
CA PRO A 18 -17.28 36.53 -43.50
C PRO A 18 -18.76 36.56 -43.90
N LEU A 19 -19.67 36.70 -42.92
CA LEU A 19 -20.99 37.31 -43.16
C LEU A 19 -21.57 37.85 -41.85
N LEU A 20 -21.90 39.13 -41.89
CA LEU A 20 -22.62 39.88 -40.85
C LEU A 20 -24.13 39.83 -41.12
N LEU A 21 -24.92 40.14 -40.07
CA LEU A 21 -26.27 40.74 -40.02
C LEU A 21 -27.08 40.05 -38.90
N SER A 22 -27.91 40.69 -38.07
CA SER A 22 -28.07 42.06 -37.54
C SER A 22 -29.44 42.10 -36.85
N ALA A 23 -29.53 42.56 -35.61
CA ALA A 23 -30.74 43.09 -34.97
C ALA A 23 -30.34 43.73 -33.63
N CYS A 24 -30.96 44.77 -33.07
CA CYS A 24 -31.67 45.97 -33.52
C CYS A 24 -32.30 46.56 -32.23
N GLY A 25 -32.20 47.89 -32.03
CA GLY A 25 -32.61 48.59 -30.80
C GLY A 25 -31.41 48.84 -29.87
N GLY A 26 -30.88 50.06 -29.68
CA GLY A 26 -31.46 51.40 -29.77
C GLY A 26 -31.75 51.88 -28.34
N GLY A 27 -31.23 52.96 -27.78
CA GLY A 27 -30.58 54.19 -28.25
C GLY A 27 -30.94 55.25 -27.18
N GLY A 28 -30.17 56.29 -26.85
CA GLY A 28 -28.83 56.74 -27.27
C GLY A 28 -28.46 58.02 -26.46
N SER A 29 -27.43 58.76 -26.89
CA SER A 29 -27.00 60.09 -26.34
C SER A 29 -26.40 60.05 -24.91
N SER A 30 -25.34 60.79 -24.54
CA SER A 30 -24.44 61.72 -25.25
C SER A 30 -23.23 62.04 -24.36
N GLY A 31 -22.15 62.56 -24.95
CA GLY A 31 -21.04 63.19 -24.23
C GLY A 31 -19.75 62.37 -24.31
N GLY A 32 -18.79 62.85 -25.08
CA GLY A 32 -17.46 62.25 -25.17
C GLY A 32 -16.45 63.00 -24.32
N GLU A 33 -15.42 62.30 -23.87
CA GLU A 33 -14.13 62.89 -23.52
C GLU A 33 -13.00 61.91 -23.85
N LEU A 34 -11.86 62.45 -24.28
CA LEU A 34 -10.68 61.68 -24.66
C LEU A 34 -9.91 61.23 -23.41
N ALA A 35 -10.10 59.98 -22.99
CA ALA A 35 -9.25 59.34 -22.00
C ALA A 35 -8.31 58.33 -22.65
N LEU A 36 -7.00 58.58 -22.56
CA LEU A 36 -5.93 57.73 -23.09
C LEU A 36 -5.79 56.46 -22.21
N ALA A 37 -6.71 55.51 -22.36
CA ALA A 37 -6.70 54.26 -21.61
C ALA A 37 -5.59 53.34 -22.10
N LEU A 38 -4.55 53.21 -21.26
CA LEU A 38 -3.47 52.24 -21.41
C LEU A 38 -4.06 50.84 -21.64
N VAL A 39 -3.65 50.13 -22.69
CA VAL A 39 -4.02 48.73 -22.89
C VAL A 39 -3.24 47.88 -21.89
N THR A 40 -3.74 47.79 -20.67
CA THR A 40 -3.34 46.73 -19.74
C THR A 40 -3.88 45.42 -20.30
N SER A 41 -2.97 44.60 -20.81
CA SER A 41 -3.25 43.19 -21.10
C SER A 41 -4.01 42.60 -19.92
N PRO A 42 -5.14 41.88 -20.13
CA PRO A 42 -5.78 41.19 -19.04
C PRO A 42 -4.78 40.15 -18.52
N THR A 43 -4.27 40.38 -17.31
CA THR A 43 -3.75 39.33 -16.46
C THR A 43 -4.91 38.37 -16.23
N THR A 44 -4.99 37.33 -17.07
CA THR A 44 -5.77 36.15 -16.75
C THR A 44 -5.24 35.64 -15.42
N ALA A 45 -5.97 35.93 -14.34
CA ALA A 45 -5.74 35.29 -13.06
C ALA A 45 -5.74 33.79 -13.34
N GLN A 46 -4.60 33.13 -13.17
CA GLN A 46 -4.52 31.69 -13.32
C GLN A 46 -5.52 31.10 -12.33
N ALA A 47 -6.55 30.44 -12.86
CA ALA A 47 -7.52 29.75 -12.02
C ALA A 47 -6.75 28.78 -11.12
N SER A 48 -6.90 28.93 -9.81
CA SER A 48 -6.16 28.14 -8.84
C SER A 48 -6.57 26.67 -8.96
N VAL A 49 -5.63 25.82 -9.39
CA VAL A 49 -5.87 24.37 -9.55
C VAL A 49 -6.34 23.79 -8.22
N SER A 50 -7.50 23.13 -8.23
CA SER A 50 -8.11 22.57 -7.02
C SER A 50 -7.29 21.39 -6.45
N ALA A 51 -7.59 20.99 -5.21
CA ALA A 51 -6.91 19.85 -4.59
C ALA A 51 -7.16 18.56 -5.37
N SER A 52 -8.42 18.29 -5.72
CA SER A 52 -8.87 17.11 -6.48
C SER A 52 -8.35 17.01 -7.91
N GLU A 53 -7.91 18.10 -8.53
CA GLU A 53 -7.31 18.09 -9.88
C GLU A 53 -5.80 17.82 -9.86
N SER A 54 -5.15 17.97 -8.71
CA SER A 54 -3.69 17.88 -8.58
C SER A 54 -3.21 16.83 -7.58
N PHE A 55 -4.11 16.27 -6.77
CA PHE A 55 -3.80 15.34 -5.70
C PHE A 55 -4.87 14.24 -5.60
N PRO A 56 -4.51 12.98 -5.28
CA PRO A 56 -5.46 11.87 -5.13
C PRO A 56 -6.29 11.99 -3.84
N THR A 57 -7.32 12.84 -3.86
CA THR A 57 -8.20 13.08 -2.71
C THR A 57 -9.02 11.84 -2.35
N GLY A 58 -9.05 11.49 -1.07
CA GLY A 58 -9.70 10.28 -0.53
C GLY A 58 -8.95 8.95 -0.72
N LEU A 59 -7.74 8.94 -1.29
CA LEU A 59 -6.91 7.74 -1.38
C LEU A 59 -6.35 7.35 0.01
N VAL A 60 -6.63 6.12 0.45
CA VAL A 60 -6.02 5.51 1.64
C VAL A 60 -5.68 4.04 1.35
N VAL A 61 -4.62 3.54 1.98
CA VAL A 61 -4.29 2.11 1.99
C VAL A 61 -4.12 1.70 3.45
N ALA A 62 -5.06 0.91 3.97
CA ALA A 62 -5.05 0.36 5.32
C ALA A 62 -5.86 -0.94 5.36
N SER A 63 -5.80 -1.65 6.47
CA SER A 63 -6.72 -2.75 6.75
C SER A 63 -8.16 -2.22 6.93
N PRO A 64 -9.20 -2.89 6.41
CA PRO A 64 -10.60 -2.58 6.69
C PRO A 64 -11.01 -2.85 8.16
N ALA A 65 -10.19 -3.59 8.89
CA ALA A 65 -10.39 -3.94 10.30
C ALA A 65 -9.55 -3.07 11.27
N GLU A 66 -8.78 -2.12 10.76
CA GLU A 66 -8.05 -1.17 11.60
C GLU A 66 -8.93 0.02 11.98
N LEU A 67 -8.90 0.38 13.26
CA LEU A 67 -9.67 1.49 13.81
C LEU A 67 -8.80 2.74 13.92
N GLY A 68 -9.32 3.85 13.39
CA GLY A 68 -8.69 5.16 13.45
C GLY A 68 -8.70 5.75 14.85
N SER A 69 -7.89 6.79 15.05
CA SER A 69 -7.76 7.44 16.35
C SER A 69 -8.99 8.30 16.66
N ALA A 70 -9.69 8.01 17.76
CA ALA A 70 -10.96 8.64 18.16
C ALA A 70 -10.95 10.19 18.21
N SER A 71 -9.78 10.82 18.23
CA SER A 71 -9.59 12.27 18.26
C SER A 71 -10.07 13.03 17.01
N ALA A 72 -10.13 12.42 15.83
CA ALA A 72 -10.62 13.12 14.62
C ALA A 72 -12.12 12.97 14.34
N ALA A 73 -12.85 12.23 15.19
CA ALA A 73 -14.31 12.30 15.24
C ALA A 73 -14.84 13.72 15.56
N ALA A 74 -13.96 14.64 16.00
CA ALA A 74 -14.27 16.01 16.38
C ALA A 74 -14.01 17.08 15.29
N SER A 75 -13.42 16.75 14.12
CA SER A 75 -13.30 17.73 13.02
C SER A 75 -14.63 17.85 12.28
N THR A 76 -15.42 18.87 12.65
CA THR A 76 -16.80 19.06 12.20
C THR A 76 -16.93 19.53 10.74
N THR A 77 -15.87 20.13 10.16
CA THR A 77 -15.88 20.67 8.79
C THR A 77 -15.70 19.59 7.73
N ALA A 78 -14.82 18.59 7.94
CA ALA A 78 -14.61 17.51 6.98
C ALA A 78 -15.81 16.54 6.89
N ARG A 79 -16.60 16.41 7.97
CA ARG A 79 -17.75 15.49 8.05
C ARG A 79 -19.04 16.04 7.44
N ALA A 80 -19.08 17.32 7.07
CA ALA A 80 -20.28 18.03 6.64
C ALA A 80 -20.79 17.68 5.21
N LEU A 81 -20.09 16.82 4.48
CA LEU A 81 -20.39 16.45 3.07
C LEU A 81 -20.77 14.97 2.88
N ALA A 82 -20.96 14.21 3.96
CA ALA A 82 -21.28 12.79 3.88
C ALA A 82 -22.72 12.48 4.33
N VAL A 83 -23.29 11.43 3.72
CA VAL A 83 -24.52 10.72 4.12
C VAL A 83 -24.58 10.51 5.64
N PRO A 84 -25.78 10.51 6.29
CA PRO A 84 -25.92 10.12 7.70
C PRO A 84 -25.53 8.64 7.89
N LEU A 85 -24.23 8.41 8.08
CA LEU A 85 -23.62 7.14 8.43
C LEU A 85 -23.55 6.98 9.95
N GLY A 86 -23.64 5.75 10.43
CA GLY A 86 -23.46 5.43 11.85
C GLY A 86 -22.07 5.84 12.37
N ALA A 87 -21.93 5.89 13.68
CA ALA A 87 -20.71 6.38 14.31
C ALA A 87 -19.53 5.42 14.09
N GLY A 88 -19.80 4.12 13.90
CA GLY A 88 -18.83 3.09 13.55
C GLY A 88 -18.22 3.23 12.15
N ALA A 89 -18.93 3.81 11.17
CA ALA A 89 -18.39 4.00 9.81
C ALA A 89 -17.10 4.84 9.83
N GLY A 90 -17.18 6.01 10.47
CA GLY A 90 -16.09 6.99 10.57
C GLY A 90 -14.97 6.60 11.54
N ARG A 91 -15.00 5.36 12.07
CA ARG A 91 -13.95 4.82 12.94
C ARG A 91 -13.00 3.87 12.24
N ALA A 92 -13.21 3.53 10.97
CA ALA A 92 -12.20 2.80 10.19
C ALA A 92 -11.02 3.72 9.83
N GLU A 93 -9.77 3.25 9.94
CA GLU A 93 -8.57 4.02 9.57
C GLU A 93 -8.63 4.49 8.11
N LEU A 94 -9.26 3.70 7.22
CA LEU A 94 -9.58 4.09 5.82
C LEU A 94 -10.36 5.42 5.72
N THR A 95 -11.27 5.68 6.66
CA THR A 95 -12.05 6.93 6.70
C THR A 95 -11.35 8.04 7.48
N ASP A 96 -10.72 7.70 8.62
CA ASP A 96 -10.03 8.64 9.52
C ASP A 96 -8.83 9.29 8.82
N MET A 97 -7.97 8.48 8.20
CA MET A 97 -6.79 8.95 7.49
C MET A 97 -7.15 9.77 6.25
N GLY A 98 -8.24 9.42 5.55
CA GLY A 98 -8.75 10.18 4.41
C GLY A 98 -9.13 11.60 4.82
N ALA A 99 -9.95 11.73 5.87
CA ALA A 99 -10.34 13.04 6.41
C ALA A 99 -9.14 13.89 6.87
N ARG A 100 -8.11 13.26 7.47
CA ARG A 100 -6.87 13.96 7.86
C ARG A 100 -6.08 14.48 6.67
N ILE A 101 -5.99 13.73 5.57
CA ILE A 101 -5.31 14.18 4.34
C ILE A 101 -6.04 15.37 3.74
N GLU A 102 -7.38 15.32 3.63
CA GLU A 102 -8.18 16.45 3.11
C GLU A 102 -8.03 17.71 3.98
N ALA A 103 -8.02 17.56 5.31
CA ALA A 103 -7.82 18.69 6.21
C ALA A 103 -6.42 19.33 6.05
N VAL A 104 -5.37 18.54 5.84
CA VAL A 104 -4.02 19.05 5.51
C VAL A 104 -4.01 19.76 4.15
N LEU A 105 -4.70 19.22 3.14
CA LEU A 105 -4.82 19.85 1.81
C LEU A 105 -5.59 21.18 1.85
N ALA A 106 -6.53 21.32 2.79
CA ALA A 106 -7.28 22.54 3.06
C ALA A 106 -6.52 23.57 3.92
N GLY A 107 -5.34 23.21 4.46
CA GLY A 107 -4.55 24.08 5.34
C GLY A 107 -5.07 24.17 6.77
N ASP A 108 -5.84 23.18 7.24
CA ASP A 108 -6.39 23.15 8.60
C ASP A 108 -5.28 23.03 9.66
N THR A 109 -5.07 24.11 10.42
CA THR A 109 -4.06 24.19 11.48
C THR A 109 -4.43 23.47 12.77
N SER A 110 -5.67 22.96 12.90
CA SER A 110 -6.06 22.10 14.02
C SER A 110 -5.46 20.68 13.90
N VAL A 111 -5.05 20.28 12.70
CA VAL A 111 -4.43 18.98 12.45
C VAL A 111 -2.94 19.02 12.80
N SER A 112 -2.59 18.46 13.97
CA SER A 112 -1.19 18.35 14.40
C SER A 112 -0.38 17.41 13.51
N LEU A 113 0.32 17.98 12.52
CA LEU A 113 1.24 17.28 11.63
C LEU A 113 2.34 16.52 12.40
N GLY A 114 2.81 17.04 13.53
CA GLY A 114 3.89 16.45 14.32
C GLY A 114 3.54 15.09 14.95
N GLY A 115 2.26 14.80 15.19
CA GLY A 115 1.80 13.47 15.61
C GLY A 115 1.45 12.52 14.47
N LEU A 116 1.30 13.04 13.24
CA LEU A 116 0.93 12.25 12.06
C LEU A 116 2.13 11.86 11.20
N LEU A 117 3.18 12.68 11.20
CA LEU A 117 4.40 12.50 10.43
C LEU A 117 5.53 11.88 11.27
N SER A 118 6.08 10.78 10.78
CA SER A 118 7.21 10.05 11.36
C SER A 118 8.11 9.55 10.24
N PHE A 119 9.35 10.04 10.20
CA PHE A 119 10.33 9.56 9.22
C PHE A 119 10.63 8.06 9.38
N GLY A 120 10.56 7.53 10.61
CA GLY A 120 10.74 6.10 10.88
C GLY A 120 9.72 5.21 10.18
N ASN A 121 8.53 5.73 9.89
CA ASN A 121 7.43 4.98 9.28
C ASN A 121 7.64 4.64 7.80
N LEU A 122 8.61 5.27 7.13
CA LEU A 122 9.05 4.89 5.77
C LEU A 122 9.82 3.55 5.74
N PHE A 123 10.31 3.09 6.89
CA PHE A 123 11.15 1.90 7.04
C PHE A 123 10.43 0.74 7.74
N LEU A 124 9.20 0.98 8.23
CA LEU A 124 8.41 -0.02 8.95
C LEU A 124 7.95 -1.15 8.03
N GLN A 125 7.85 -2.34 8.61
CA GLN A 125 7.40 -3.55 7.94
C GLN A 125 6.14 -4.08 8.63
N GLY A 126 5.38 -4.92 7.93
CA GLY A 126 4.38 -5.74 8.59
C GLY A 126 5.04 -6.80 9.48
N SER A 127 4.35 -7.22 10.52
CA SER A 127 4.73 -8.37 11.36
C SER A 127 3.60 -9.39 11.40
N ASN A 128 3.86 -10.57 11.97
CA ASN A 128 2.77 -11.44 12.41
C ASN A 128 2.11 -10.87 13.68
N ALA A 129 0.83 -11.15 13.85
CA ALA A 129 0.17 -11.16 15.16
C ALA A 129 0.58 -12.41 15.95
N GLY A 130 0.47 -12.40 17.28
CA GLY A 130 0.92 -13.52 18.13
C GLY A 130 0.08 -14.78 17.94
N CYS A 131 -1.16 -14.64 17.48
CA CYS A 131 -2.05 -15.74 17.12
C CYS A 131 -1.76 -16.41 15.77
N TYR A 132 -0.91 -15.81 14.92
CA TYR A 132 -0.66 -16.28 13.56
C TYR A 132 0.70 -16.94 13.44
N GLY A 133 0.71 -18.17 12.92
CA GLY A 133 1.93 -18.93 12.63
C GLY A 133 2.94 -18.90 13.78
N PRO A 134 2.59 -19.32 15.01
CA PRO A 134 3.56 -19.47 16.08
C PRO A 134 4.65 -20.47 15.69
N GLN A 135 5.81 -20.40 16.36
CA GLN A 135 6.75 -21.51 16.33
C GLN A 135 6.19 -22.61 17.21
N LEU A 136 6.13 -23.86 16.72
CA LEU A 136 5.55 -24.97 17.47
C LEU A 136 6.57 -26.06 17.74
N LEU A 137 6.61 -26.52 18.99
CA LEU A 137 7.29 -27.77 19.32
C LEU A 137 6.48 -28.95 18.78
N TYR A 138 7.17 -30.00 18.33
CA TYR A 138 6.54 -31.26 17.94
C TYR A 138 7.38 -32.47 18.36
N ALA A 139 6.72 -33.63 18.44
CA ALA A 139 7.33 -34.94 18.64
C ALA A 139 6.56 -36.05 17.90
N ASN A 140 7.24 -37.15 17.57
CA ASN A 140 6.70 -38.34 16.91
C ASN A 140 5.98 -38.04 15.58
N HIS A 141 6.58 -37.18 14.75
CA HIS A 141 5.95 -36.68 13.53
C HIS A 141 5.69 -37.79 12.49
N GLU A 142 4.42 -38.00 12.12
CA GLU A 142 3.99 -39.17 11.35
C GLU A 142 4.38 -39.16 9.87
N ASP A 143 4.65 -37.99 9.29
CA ASP A 143 5.25 -37.86 7.96
C ASP A 143 6.78 -38.14 7.93
N GLY A 144 7.40 -38.38 9.09
CA GLY A 144 8.81 -38.75 9.24
C GLY A 144 9.01 -40.27 9.41
N SER A 145 10.00 -40.65 10.22
CA SER A 145 10.14 -42.00 10.77
C SER A 145 9.21 -42.25 11.98
N GLY A 146 8.45 -41.24 12.42
CA GLY A 146 7.56 -41.34 13.58
C GLY A 146 8.25 -41.17 14.93
N THR A 147 9.52 -40.73 14.94
CA THR A 147 10.33 -40.50 16.16
C THR A 147 10.94 -39.10 16.23
N GLU A 148 10.84 -38.33 15.15
CA GLU A 148 11.36 -36.97 15.05
C GLU A 148 10.66 -36.03 16.02
N SER A 149 11.46 -35.18 16.65
CA SER A 149 11.01 -34.07 17.49
C SER A 149 11.79 -32.82 17.13
N GLY A 150 11.18 -31.65 17.25
CA GLY A 150 11.82 -30.40 16.85
C GLY A 150 10.93 -29.18 17.01
N LEU A 151 11.29 -28.12 16.28
CA LEU A 151 10.58 -26.85 16.25
C LEU A 151 10.18 -26.51 14.81
N LEU A 152 8.89 -26.30 14.56
CA LEU A 152 8.40 -25.73 13.32
C LEU A 152 8.65 -24.21 13.30
N PRO A 153 9.13 -23.63 12.18
CA PRO A 153 9.30 -22.19 12.06
C PRO A 153 7.95 -21.47 12.06
N GLY A 154 7.98 -20.20 12.49
CA GLY A 154 6.79 -19.36 12.55
C GLY A 154 6.44 -18.74 11.20
N GLY A 155 5.15 -18.44 11.02
CA GLY A 155 4.57 -17.75 9.86
C GLY A 155 3.88 -18.65 8.85
N ASP A 156 4.16 -19.94 8.86
CA ASP A 156 3.68 -20.90 7.85
C ASP A 156 2.34 -21.53 8.19
N LEU A 157 1.99 -21.57 9.48
CA LEU A 157 0.81 -22.31 9.97
C LEU A 157 -0.52 -21.56 9.85
N GLY A 158 -0.52 -20.32 9.33
CA GLY A 158 -1.73 -19.52 9.16
C GLY A 158 -2.29 -18.93 10.47
N LEU A 159 -3.60 -18.70 10.49
CA LEU A 159 -4.35 -18.27 11.66
C LEU A 159 -4.44 -19.44 12.65
N TRP A 160 -3.65 -19.41 13.73
CA TRP A 160 -3.52 -20.57 14.63
C TRP A 160 -4.44 -20.48 15.85
N LEU A 161 -4.23 -19.46 16.69
CA LEU A 161 -5.11 -19.18 17.83
C LEU A 161 -6.32 -18.37 17.35
N PRO A 162 -7.53 -18.56 17.93
CA PRO A 162 -8.72 -17.81 17.50
C PRO A 162 -8.64 -16.31 17.82
N THR A 163 -7.86 -15.94 18.84
CA THR A 163 -7.73 -14.56 19.36
C THR A 163 -6.25 -14.26 19.60
N ASP A 164 -5.83 -13.04 19.26
CA ASP A 164 -4.51 -12.52 19.61
C ASP A 164 -4.49 -12.04 21.07
N ALA A 165 -3.64 -12.64 21.90
CA ALA A 165 -3.60 -12.39 23.34
C ALA A 165 -3.16 -10.95 23.71
N ALA A 166 -2.36 -10.30 22.86
CA ALA A 166 -1.83 -8.96 23.12
C ALA A 166 -2.85 -7.84 22.83
N SER A 167 -3.65 -8.01 21.77
CA SER A 167 -4.65 -7.02 21.33
C SER A 167 -6.09 -7.37 21.73
N GLY A 168 -6.36 -8.62 22.12
CA GLY A 168 -7.70 -9.14 22.37
C GLY A 168 -8.57 -9.28 21.11
N GLN A 169 -8.01 -9.03 19.92
CA GLN A 169 -8.75 -9.10 18.66
C GLN A 169 -8.81 -10.54 18.12
N PRO A 170 -9.88 -10.93 17.40
CA PRO A 170 -9.90 -12.14 16.58
C PRO A 170 -8.69 -12.18 15.65
N CYS A 171 -8.07 -13.34 15.49
CA CYS A 171 -6.77 -13.45 14.83
C CYS A 171 -6.75 -12.90 13.40
N VAL A 172 -7.85 -13.04 12.65
CA VAL A 172 -7.97 -12.49 11.30
C VAL A 172 -7.85 -10.96 11.27
N VAL A 173 -8.39 -10.28 12.29
CA VAL A 173 -8.30 -8.83 12.47
C VAL A 173 -6.88 -8.43 12.90
N ALA A 174 -6.32 -9.14 13.90
CA ALA A 174 -4.98 -8.88 14.40
C ALA A 174 -3.93 -9.05 13.30
N GLN A 175 -3.97 -10.15 12.55
CA GLN A 175 -3.01 -10.47 11.49
C GLN A 175 -3.13 -9.52 10.31
N LEU A 176 -4.35 -9.18 9.86
CA LEU A 176 -4.54 -8.24 8.76
C LEU A 176 -3.99 -6.85 9.12
N ASN A 177 -4.24 -6.38 10.34
CA ASN A 177 -3.69 -5.12 10.84
C ASN A 177 -2.15 -5.17 10.94
N ALA A 178 -1.60 -6.23 11.54
CA ALA A 178 -0.15 -6.38 11.73
C ALA A 178 0.62 -6.48 10.40
N ARG A 179 0.08 -7.19 9.42
CA ARG A 179 0.72 -7.39 8.11
C ARG A 179 0.58 -6.21 7.16
N THR A 180 -0.57 -5.54 7.14
CA THR A 180 -0.76 -4.34 6.29
C THR A 180 -0.10 -3.09 6.87
N ALA A 181 0.29 -3.09 8.15
CA ALA A 181 0.88 -1.95 8.85
C ALA A 181 2.05 -1.29 8.11
N GLY A 182 3.00 -2.07 7.57
CA GLY A 182 4.16 -1.53 6.84
C GLY A 182 3.76 -0.74 5.59
N VAL A 183 2.87 -1.30 4.76
CA VAL A 183 2.36 -0.65 3.55
C VAL A 183 1.54 0.60 3.91
N LYS A 184 0.61 0.48 4.87
CA LYS A 184 -0.18 1.61 5.40
C LYS A 184 0.71 2.74 5.91
N HIS A 185 1.76 2.43 6.67
CA HIS A 185 2.64 3.45 7.22
C HIS A 185 3.45 4.14 6.11
N ALA A 186 4.00 3.40 5.15
CA ALA A 186 4.70 3.98 4.00
C ALA A 186 3.78 4.90 3.17
N THR A 187 2.58 4.43 2.80
CA THR A 187 1.61 5.19 2.01
C THR A 187 1.10 6.42 2.74
N ARG A 188 0.78 6.30 4.03
CA ARG A 188 0.34 7.40 4.89
C ARG A 188 1.37 8.51 4.98
N GLN A 189 2.64 8.16 5.21
CA GLN A 189 3.71 9.17 5.22
C GLN A 189 3.89 9.80 3.85
N GLY A 190 3.88 9.00 2.78
CA GLY A 190 3.98 9.49 1.41
C GLY A 190 2.90 10.53 1.10
N LEU A 191 1.63 10.15 1.25
CA LEU A 191 0.49 11.03 0.95
C LEU A 191 0.45 12.28 1.84
N LEU A 192 0.70 12.16 3.14
CA LEU A 192 0.73 13.33 4.03
C LEU A 192 1.87 14.30 3.65
N LEU A 193 3.07 13.81 3.34
CA LEU A 193 4.18 14.67 2.92
C LEU A 193 3.89 15.37 1.58
N MET A 194 3.29 14.66 0.62
CA MET A 194 2.90 15.25 -0.67
C MET A 194 1.74 16.26 -0.49
N ALA A 195 0.82 16.01 0.44
CA ALA A 195 -0.26 16.93 0.79
C ALA A 195 0.30 18.21 1.44
N VAL A 196 1.28 18.11 2.35
CA VAL A 196 1.97 19.28 2.91
C VAL A 196 2.77 20.04 1.85
N MET A 197 3.42 19.37 0.90
CA MET A 197 4.07 20.04 -0.25
C MET A 197 3.06 20.85 -1.07
N ARG A 198 1.89 20.28 -1.36
CA ARG A 198 0.81 21.01 -2.05
C ARG A 198 0.27 22.17 -1.21
N ALA A 199 0.03 21.94 0.09
CA ALA A 199 -0.44 22.96 1.01
C ALA A 199 0.55 24.14 1.09
N THR A 200 1.85 23.87 1.05
CA THR A 200 2.94 24.87 1.03
C THR A 200 2.87 25.77 -0.21
N ILE A 201 2.46 25.24 -1.38
CA ILE A 201 2.20 26.07 -2.57
C ILE A 201 1.00 26.99 -2.32
N THR A 202 -0.11 26.44 -1.85
CA THR A 202 -1.36 27.19 -1.68
C THR A 202 -1.31 28.22 -0.55
N SER A 203 -0.55 27.98 0.52
CA SER A 203 -0.39 28.91 1.65
C SER A 203 0.68 29.98 1.43
N SER A 204 1.40 29.95 0.31
CA SER A 204 2.55 30.82 0.02
C SER A 204 2.20 32.29 -0.26
N GLY A 205 0.93 32.68 -0.20
CA GLY A 205 0.46 34.03 -0.56
C GLY A 205 0.64 34.38 -2.04
N GLY A 206 0.72 33.37 -2.92
CA GLY A 206 0.94 33.55 -4.36
C GLY A 206 2.42 33.66 -4.78
N THR A 207 3.36 33.48 -3.85
CA THR A 207 4.81 33.43 -4.18
C THR A 207 5.23 32.12 -4.85
N LEU A 208 4.43 31.06 -4.67
CA LEU A 208 4.54 29.77 -5.34
C LEU A 208 3.24 29.46 -6.08
N SER A 209 3.35 28.76 -7.21
CA SER A 209 2.20 28.30 -8.00
C SER A 209 2.34 26.81 -8.34
N MET A 210 1.21 26.18 -8.67
CA MET A 210 1.24 24.86 -9.29
C MET A 210 1.88 24.95 -10.68
N PRO A 211 2.70 23.97 -11.10
CA PRO A 211 3.39 24.02 -12.39
C PRO A 211 2.42 24.03 -13.56
N ALA A 212 2.72 24.86 -14.56
CA ALA A 212 2.12 24.76 -15.89
C ALA A 212 2.65 23.52 -16.64
N ALA A 213 1.97 23.11 -17.71
CA ALA A 213 2.35 21.94 -18.49
C ALA A 213 3.79 22.06 -19.04
N GLY A 214 4.61 21.05 -18.75
CA GLY A 214 6.04 21.01 -19.10
C GLY A 214 6.98 21.72 -18.10
N PHE A 215 6.45 22.33 -17.04
CA PHE A 215 7.22 23.06 -16.03
C PHE A 215 7.28 22.33 -14.68
N ARG A 216 8.13 22.85 -13.79
CA ARG A 216 8.35 22.38 -12.42
C ARG A 216 8.37 23.56 -11.45
N THR A 217 7.69 23.39 -10.32
CA THR A 217 7.82 24.23 -9.13
C THR A 217 8.80 23.54 -8.18
N ASP A 218 9.87 24.24 -7.79
CA ASP A 218 10.80 23.80 -6.76
C ASP A 218 10.33 24.28 -5.38
N LEU A 219 10.32 23.37 -4.42
CA LEU A 219 9.92 23.55 -3.04
C LEU A 219 11.04 23.23 -2.05
N THR A 220 12.26 22.91 -2.51
CA THR A 220 13.35 22.38 -1.68
C THR A 220 13.65 23.29 -0.47
N THR A 221 13.78 24.60 -0.70
CA THR A 221 13.96 25.60 0.37
C THR A 221 12.71 25.79 1.25
N PRO A 222 11.51 26.16 0.74
CA PRO A 222 10.35 26.41 1.60
C PRO A 222 9.89 25.15 2.34
N PHE A 223 9.98 23.97 1.73
CA PHE A 223 9.64 22.71 2.39
C PHE A 223 10.65 22.32 3.47
N SER A 224 11.94 22.64 3.31
CA SER A 224 12.93 22.50 4.39
C SER A 224 12.52 23.30 5.63
N THR A 225 12.08 24.56 5.45
CA THR A 225 11.56 25.39 6.56
C THR A 225 10.38 24.72 7.25
N VAL A 226 9.41 24.19 6.48
CA VAL A 226 8.26 23.45 7.02
C VAL A 226 8.70 22.21 7.81
N LEU A 227 9.65 21.40 7.29
CA LEU A 227 10.13 20.22 8.01
C LEU A 227 10.89 20.58 9.29
N THR A 228 11.68 21.65 9.30
CA THR A 228 12.40 22.10 10.51
C THR A 228 11.49 22.61 11.62
N ALA A 229 10.27 23.05 11.29
CA ALA A 229 9.26 23.45 12.28
C ALA A 229 8.53 22.26 12.94
N LEU A 230 8.74 21.02 12.46
CA LEU A 230 8.08 19.81 12.95
C LEU A 230 9.03 18.99 13.84
N PRO A 231 8.80 18.91 15.18
CA PRO A 231 9.72 18.24 16.10
C PRO A 231 10.08 16.80 15.73
N ALA A 232 9.11 16.02 15.23
CA ALA A 232 9.32 14.64 14.78
C ALA A 232 10.30 14.50 13.58
N LEU A 233 10.46 15.58 12.81
CA LEU A 233 11.28 15.65 11.60
C LEU A 233 12.59 16.44 11.78
N THR A 234 12.91 16.86 13.01
CA THR A 234 14.22 17.45 13.37
C THR A 234 15.38 16.60 12.82
N GLY A 235 16.41 17.27 12.27
CA GLY A 235 17.57 16.60 11.68
C GLY A 235 17.33 15.90 10.34
N VAL A 236 16.19 16.12 9.68
CA VAL A 236 15.98 15.73 8.27
C VAL A 236 16.49 16.84 7.35
N THR A 237 17.33 16.47 6.39
CA THR A 237 17.76 17.30 5.26
C THR A 237 16.89 16.98 4.04
N VAL A 238 16.42 18.00 3.32
CA VAL A 238 15.75 17.86 2.03
C VAL A 238 16.79 18.04 0.92
N HIS A 239 16.90 17.06 0.03
CA HIS A 239 17.78 17.10 -1.15
C HIS A 239 17.03 17.55 -2.41
N ALA A 240 15.74 17.22 -2.49
CA ALA A 240 14.82 17.77 -3.48
C ALA A 240 13.39 17.73 -2.93
N ALA A 241 12.62 18.80 -3.13
CA ALA A 241 11.17 18.77 -3.02
C ALA A 241 10.59 19.49 -4.24
N THR A 242 9.87 18.80 -5.12
CA THR A 242 9.42 19.39 -6.39
C THR A 242 8.02 18.91 -6.78
N VAL A 243 7.28 19.75 -7.50
CA VAL A 243 6.05 19.39 -8.20
C VAL A 243 6.22 19.73 -9.67
N SER A 244 5.90 18.82 -10.58
CA SER A 244 5.96 19.04 -12.02
C SER A 244 4.69 18.55 -12.70
N LEU A 245 4.34 19.15 -13.84
CA LEU A 245 3.23 18.73 -14.69
C LEU A 245 3.80 18.36 -16.06
N ASP A 246 3.41 17.20 -16.60
CA ASP A 246 3.91 16.76 -17.90
C ASP A 246 3.60 17.76 -19.05
N PRO A 247 4.33 17.72 -20.18
CA PRO A 247 4.09 18.63 -21.31
C PRO A 247 2.70 18.55 -21.94
N PHE A 248 1.92 17.50 -21.64
CA PHE A 248 0.55 17.30 -22.13
C PHE A 248 -0.51 17.82 -21.15
N GLY A 249 -0.10 18.31 -19.97
CA GLY A 249 -1.00 18.76 -18.91
C GLY A 249 -1.81 17.62 -18.28
N LYS A 250 -1.29 16.40 -18.22
CA LYS A 250 -2.05 15.20 -17.77
C LYS A 250 -1.58 14.57 -16.47
N THR A 251 -0.30 14.64 -16.15
CA THR A 251 0.27 13.92 -15.00
C THR A 251 1.07 14.87 -14.11
N TYR A 252 0.59 15.07 -12.89
CA TYR A 252 1.37 15.70 -11.83
C TYR A 252 2.36 14.70 -11.26
N THR A 253 3.63 15.06 -11.19
CA THR A 253 4.67 14.30 -10.48
C THR A 253 5.21 15.13 -9.34
N TYR A 254 4.92 14.70 -8.11
CA TYR A 254 5.57 15.18 -6.90
C TYR A 254 6.79 14.31 -6.60
N ARG A 255 7.90 14.91 -6.16
CA ARG A 255 9.08 14.19 -5.66
C ARG A 255 9.59 14.85 -4.38
N LEU A 256 9.88 14.03 -3.37
CA LEU A 256 10.60 14.41 -2.16
C LEU A 256 11.76 13.43 -1.92
N ALA A 257 12.98 13.95 -1.84
CA ALA A 257 14.20 13.22 -1.52
C ALA A 257 14.79 13.79 -0.23
N VAL A 258 15.07 12.92 0.74
CA VAL A 258 15.42 13.30 2.12
C VAL A 258 16.46 12.39 2.76
N SER A 259 17.17 12.89 3.77
CA SER A 259 18.03 12.06 4.64
C SER A 259 18.05 12.53 6.09
N ARG A 260 18.38 11.62 7.01
CA ARG A 260 18.73 11.89 8.41
C ARG A 260 20.04 11.17 8.74
N ASN A 261 20.96 11.87 9.41
CA ASN A 261 22.27 11.32 9.84
C ASN A 261 23.11 10.71 8.69
N ALA A 262 23.04 11.29 7.49
CA ALA A 262 23.77 10.81 6.31
C ALA A 262 25.29 10.67 6.60
N GLY A 263 25.92 9.63 6.04
CA GLY A 263 27.33 9.30 6.29
C GLY A 263 27.64 8.63 7.64
N THR A 264 26.66 8.49 8.54
CA THR A 264 26.84 7.77 9.81
C THR A 264 26.33 6.33 9.74
N SER A 265 26.72 5.48 10.70
CA SER A 265 26.24 4.10 10.82
C SER A 265 24.74 4.00 11.17
N ALA A 266 24.12 5.10 11.61
CA ALA A 266 22.68 5.25 11.83
C ALA A 266 22.01 6.08 10.72
N GLY A 267 22.69 6.27 9.60
CA GLY A 267 22.22 7.02 8.45
C GLY A 267 21.00 6.38 7.80
N ARG A 268 20.06 7.23 7.41
CA ARG A 268 18.85 6.85 6.68
C ARG A 268 18.57 7.88 5.59
N SER A 269 18.12 7.42 4.44
CA SER A 269 17.60 8.28 3.37
C SER A 269 16.28 7.73 2.84
N GLY A 270 15.58 8.53 2.04
CA GLY A 270 14.38 8.07 1.37
C GLY A 270 13.99 8.96 0.19
N GLU A 271 13.21 8.37 -0.71
CA GLU A 271 12.56 9.05 -1.82
C GLU A 271 11.06 8.72 -1.82
N ILE A 272 10.23 9.74 -1.98
CA ILE A 272 8.80 9.61 -2.24
C ILE A 272 8.53 10.24 -3.60
N VAL A 273 7.88 9.50 -4.49
CA VAL A 273 7.41 9.99 -5.79
C VAL A 273 5.92 9.69 -5.91
N LEU A 274 5.11 10.70 -6.19
CA LEU A 274 3.67 10.54 -6.44
C LEU A 274 3.36 11.03 -7.85
N GLN A 275 2.96 10.08 -8.71
CA GLN A 275 2.42 10.37 -10.03
C GLN A 275 0.90 10.31 -9.95
N HIS A 276 0.24 11.46 -10.14
CA HIS A 276 -1.21 11.59 -10.11
C HIS A 276 -1.73 12.10 -11.46
N ARG A 277 -2.73 11.40 -12.00
CA ARG A 277 -3.42 11.72 -13.24
C ARG A 277 -4.90 11.96 -12.94
N PRO A 278 -5.38 13.21 -12.92
CA PRO A 278 -6.81 13.48 -12.88
C PRO A 278 -7.49 13.00 -14.18
N ASP A 279 -8.75 12.61 -14.07
CA ASP A 279 -9.64 12.38 -15.21
C ASP A 279 -10.58 13.60 -15.39
N ALA A 280 -11.65 13.46 -16.18
CA ALA A 280 -12.61 14.53 -16.44
C ALA A 280 -13.40 15.05 -15.21
N THR A 281 -13.26 14.42 -14.04
CA THR A 281 -13.93 14.88 -12.80
C THR A 281 -13.01 14.79 -11.59
N ALA A 282 -13.26 15.65 -10.60
CA ALA A 282 -12.62 15.64 -9.28
C ALA A 282 -12.76 14.31 -8.48
N ALA A 283 -13.67 13.42 -8.90
CA ALA A 283 -13.92 12.12 -8.28
C ALA A 283 -13.45 10.95 -9.15
N ALA A 284 -12.70 11.21 -10.22
CA ALA A 284 -12.11 10.20 -11.10
C ALA A 284 -10.63 10.52 -11.32
N TYR A 285 -9.75 9.59 -10.97
CA TYR A 285 -8.31 9.73 -11.17
C TYR A 285 -7.60 8.37 -11.15
N SER A 286 -6.34 8.35 -11.57
CA SER A 286 -5.43 7.22 -11.34
C SER A 286 -4.02 7.71 -10.99
N GLY A 287 -3.14 6.80 -10.62
CA GLY A 287 -1.75 7.13 -10.36
C GLY A 287 -0.94 6.02 -9.70
N VAL A 288 0.30 6.37 -9.38
CA VAL A 288 1.24 5.52 -8.66
C VAL A 288 1.98 6.35 -7.61
N LEU A 289 1.93 5.90 -6.36
CA LEU A 289 2.80 6.35 -5.28
C LEU A 289 3.97 5.37 -5.15
N ARG A 290 5.20 5.87 -5.11
CA ARG A 290 6.41 5.11 -4.78
C ARG A 290 7.06 5.70 -3.54
N VAL A 291 7.43 4.84 -2.60
CA VAL A 291 8.13 5.18 -1.36
C VAL A 291 9.33 4.24 -1.25
N ALA A 292 10.53 4.79 -1.19
CA ALA A 292 11.77 4.06 -0.96
C ALA A 292 12.44 4.60 0.31
N GLY A 293 12.84 3.71 1.21
CA GLY A 293 13.63 4.02 2.39
C GLY A 293 14.90 3.17 2.42
N PHE A 294 16.05 3.80 2.68
CA PHE A 294 17.38 3.17 2.70
C PHE A 294 18.00 3.28 4.09
N ASP A 295 18.55 2.17 4.62
CA ASP A 295 19.22 2.14 5.92
C ASP A 295 20.53 1.32 5.92
N LEU A 296 21.31 1.48 6.99
CA LEU A 296 22.49 0.66 7.30
C LEU A 296 22.21 -0.25 8.48
N ALA A 297 22.44 -1.56 8.31
CA ALA A 297 22.17 -2.58 9.33
C ALA A 297 23.31 -3.59 9.48
N SER A 298 23.34 -4.28 10.62
CA SER A 298 24.26 -5.39 10.90
C SER A 298 23.71 -6.76 10.46
N ASP A 299 22.43 -6.83 10.13
CA ASP A 299 21.74 -8.08 9.79
C ASP A 299 22.01 -8.53 8.34
N ALA A 300 22.70 -9.65 8.20
CA ALA A 300 23.05 -10.28 6.93
C ALA A 300 21.87 -10.98 6.23
N THR A 301 20.75 -11.19 6.91
CA THR A 301 19.54 -11.87 6.36
C THR A 301 19.02 -11.15 5.12
N PHE A 302 19.12 -9.82 5.11
CA PHE A 302 18.64 -8.97 4.01
C PHE A 302 19.74 -8.17 3.29
N GLY A 303 20.97 -8.14 3.82
CA GLY A 303 22.11 -7.42 3.24
C GLY A 303 23.00 -8.25 2.30
N CYS A 304 23.53 -7.64 1.24
CA CYS A 304 24.46 -8.31 0.30
C CYS A 304 25.91 -7.93 0.59
N SER A 305 26.85 -8.87 0.44
CA SER A 305 28.25 -8.71 0.85
C SER A 305 29.05 -7.72 -0.02
N ASP A 306 28.61 -7.49 -1.25
CA ASP A 306 29.10 -6.43 -2.15
C ASP A 306 28.46 -5.05 -1.87
N ARG A 307 27.43 -5.00 -1.02
CA ARG A 307 26.62 -3.79 -0.71
C ARG A 307 26.78 -3.40 0.76
N MET A 308 28.00 -3.01 1.13
CA MET A 308 28.33 -2.59 2.49
C MET A 308 28.90 -1.17 2.56
N THR A 309 28.69 -0.49 3.69
CA THR A 309 29.31 0.80 4.03
C THR A 309 29.70 0.76 5.51
N SER A 310 30.97 1.05 5.82
CA SER A 310 31.50 1.07 7.19
C SER A 310 31.18 -0.20 8.01
N GLY A 311 31.31 -1.37 7.39
CA GLY A 311 31.05 -2.67 8.02
C GLY A 311 29.56 -2.97 8.28
N ARG A 312 28.63 -2.22 7.67
CA ARG A 312 27.19 -2.47 7.72
C ARG A 312 26.62 -2.71 6.33
N TYR A 313 25.63 -3.57 6.24
CA TYR A 313 24.88 -3.80 5.02
C TYR A 313 24.00 -2.61 4.67
N GLN A 314 24.05 -2.19 3.41
CA GLN A 314 23.05 -1.33 2.82
C GLN A 314 21.77 -2.14 2.57
N ARG A 315 20.63 -1.62 2.99
CA ARG A 315 19.32 -2.20 2.69
C ARG A 315 18.37 -1.13 2.19
N ALA A 316 17.40 -1.53 1.38
CA ALA A 316 16.27 -0.72 1.01
C ALA A 316 14.95 -1.45 1.28
N ARG A 317 13.93 -0.72 1.73
CA ARG A 317 12.53 -1.11 1.58
C ARG A 317 11.94 -0.21 0.52
N VAL A 318 11.37 -0.81 -0.52
CA VAL A 318 10.64 -0.07 -1.55
C VAL A 318 9.20 -0.53 -1.52
N THR A 319 8.27 0.41 -1.65
CA THR A 319 6.83 0.17 -1.74
C THR A 319 6.27 1.00 -2.89
N THR A 320 5.51 0.37 -3.78
CA THR A 320 4.71 1.03 -4.82
C THR A 320 3.24 0.77 -4.58
N VAL A 321 2.40 1.78 -4.77
CA VAL A 321 0.94 1.67 -4.76
C VAL A 321 0.39 2.30 -6.02
N ARG A 322 -0.10 1.45 -6.92
CA ARG A 322 -1.01 1.86 -7.99
C ARG A 322 -2.40 2.06 -7.42
N TYR A 323 -3.11 3.08 -7.90
CA TYR A 323 -4.47 3.35 -7.46
C TYR A 323 -5.33 3.95 -8.57
N SER A 324 -6.64 3.82 -8.41
CA SER A 324 -7.64 4.62 -9.12
C SER A 324 -8.85 4.90 -8.25
N ARG A 325 -9.58 5.94 -8.61
CA ARG A 325 -10.85 6.33 -8.00
C ARG A 325 -11.91 6.47 -9.07
N GLN A 326 -13.12 6.02 -8.77
CA GLN A 326 -14.32 6.27 -9.57
C GLN A 326 -15.49 6.56 -8.61
N GLY A 327 -15.86 7.83 -8.48
CA GLY A 327 -16.90 8.27 -7.53
C GLY A 327 -16.43 8.14 -6.09
N ASP A 328 -17.08 7.27 -5.32
CA ASP A 328 -16.67 6.91 -3.94
C ASP A 328 -15.92 5.58 -3.86
N GLN A 329 -15.77 4.85 -4.97
CA GLN A 329 -14.95 3.64 -5.01
C GLN A 329 -13.47 3.98 -5.19
N ILE A 330 -12.62 3.32 -4.40
CA ILE A 330 -11.16 3.31 -4.53
C ILE A 330 -10.72 1.87 -4.84
N ASP A 331 -9.89 1.72 -5.87
CA ASP A 331 -9.15 0.49 -6.18
C ASP A 331 -7.66 0.76 -5.98
N PHE A 332 -6.95 -0.12 -5.29
CA PHE A 332 -5.49 -0.04 -5.12
C PHE A 332 -4.80 -1.39 -5.25
N GLY A 333 -3.54 -1.34 -5.69
CA GLY A 333 -2.59 -2.43 -5.75
C GLY A 333 -1.27 -1.99 -5.17
N ALA A 334 -0.89 -2.54 -4.01
CA ALA A 334 0.36 -2.25 -3.35
C ALA A 334 1.34 -3.43 -3.47
N ARG A 335 2.60 -3.11 -3.73
CA ARG A 335 3.72 -4.06 -3.78
C ARG A 335 4.83 -3.52 -2.89
N SER A 336 5.48 -4.36 -2.09
CA SER A 336 6.57 -3.93 -1.22
C SER A 336 7.64 -5.01 -1.11
N GLY A 337 8.90 -4.66 -1.31
CA GLY A 337 10.02 -5.59 -1.27
C GLY A 337 11.16 -5.13 -0.38
N GLN A 338 11.92 -6.10 0.14
CA GLN A 338 13.21 -5.88 0.80
C GLN A 338 14.37 -6.15 -0.17
N TYR A 339 15.22 -5.14 -0.35
CA TYR A 339 16.36 -5.14 -1.26
C TYR A 339 17.65 -4.92 -0.48
N CYS A 340 18.78 -5.37 -1.02
CA CYS A 340 20.10 -4.96 -0.56
C CYS A 340 20.64 -3.84 -1.46
N GLY A 341 21.46 -2.95 -0.89
CA GLY A 341 21.93 -1.74 -1.57
C GLY A 341 21.20 -0.47 -1.15
N ALA A 342 21.76 0.65 -1.59
CA ALA A 342 21.30 2.01 -1.40
C ALA A 342 21.73 2.82 -2.65
N PRO A 343 21.16 4.01 -2.91
CA PRO A 343 21.64 4.84 -4.00
C PRO A 343 23.11 5.23 -3.79
N ALA A 344 23.88 5.32 -4.88
CA ALA A 344 25.30 5.61 -4.86
C ALA A 344 25.62 7.00 -4.29
N ASP A 345 24.75 7.97 -4.55
CA ASP A 345 24.73 9.30 -3.96
C ASP A 345 23.29 9.80 -3.78
N LEU A 346 23.14 11.00 -3.21
CA LEU A 346 21.84 11.68 -3.06
C LEU A 346 21.66 12.84 -4.06
N ALA A 347 22.42 12.84 -5.17
CA ALA A 347 22.30 13.81 -6.26
C ALA A 347 21.44 13.28 -7.43
N ASP A 348 21.27 11.96 -7.57
CA ASP A 348 20.39 11.37 -8.58
C ASP A 348 18.91 11.84 -8.47
N THR A 349 18.20 11.74 -9.58
CA THR A 349 16.77 12.02 -9.76
C THR A 349 15.82 10.84 -9.52
N ASP A 350 16.31 9.59 -9.44
CA ASP A 350 15.51 8.41 -9.10
C ASP A 350 16.31 7.41 -8.22
N TYR A 351 16.22 7.56 -6.89
CA TYR A 351 16.96 6.69 -5.97
C TYR A 351 16.44 5.25 -5.98
N ALA A 352 15.13 5.06 -6.21
CA ALA A 352 14.51 3.74 -6.11
C ALA A 352 14.93 2.82 -7.26
N ARG A 353 15.13 3.33 -8.48
CA ARG A 353 15.62 2.56 -9.64
C ARG A 353 17.06 2.10 -9.53
N GLN A 354 17.86 2.66 -8.62
CA GLN A 354 19.21 2.16 -8.36
C GLN A 354 19.24 0.84 -7.55
N VAL A 355 18.12 0.47 -6.90
CA VAL A 355 18.04 -0.73 -6.03
C VAL A 355 16.94 -1.71 -6.41
N ALA A 356 15.89 -1.26 -7.13
CA ALA A 356 14.71 -2.06 -7.42
C ALA A 356 14.28 -1.99 -8.90
N SER A 357 13.84 -3.12 -9.44
CA SER A 357 13.23 -3.21 -10.77
C SER A 357 11.75 -2.78 -10.74
N PHE A 358 11.28 -2.14 -11.82
CA PHE A 358 9.89 -1.66 -11.95
C PHE A 358 9.29 -1.98 -13.32
N THR A 359 8.10 -2.57 -13.31
CA THR A 359 7.25 -2.76 -14.49
C THR A 359 6.03 -1.85 -14.38
N THR A 360 5.80 -1.01 -15.41
CA THR A 360 4.74 0.03 -15.41
C THR A 360 4.73 0.94 -14.16
N ASN A 361 5.92 1.28 -13.64
CA ASN A 361 6.17 2.04 -12.39
C ASN A 361 5.73 1.35 -11.08
N GLU A 362 5.24 0.11 -11.14
CA GLU A 362 5.02 -0.76 -9.99
C GLU A 362 6.26 -1.65 -9.78
N LEU A 363 6.54 -2.08 -8.55
CA LEU A 363 7.64 -3.03 -8.30
C LEU A 363 7.41 -4.34 -9.04
N ASP A 364 8.49 -4.92 -9.57
CA ASP A 364 8.43 -6.21 -10.22
C ASP A 364 8.68 -7.36 -9.22
N PRO A 365 7.69 -8.24 -8.94
CA PRO A 365 7.87 -9.38 -8.05
C PRO A 365 8.68 -10.53 -8.68
N ALA A 366 8.86 -10.58 -10.00
CA ALA A 366 9.67 -11.60 -10.67
C ALA A 366 11.18 -11.33 -10.56
N GLU A 367 11.56 -10.07 -10.34
CA GLU A 367 12.95 -9.63 -10.25
C GLU A 367 13.53 -9.95 -8.86
N GLN A 368 14.20 -11.10 -8.77
CA GLN A 368 14.63 -11.73 -7.52
C GLN A 368 16.15 -11.96 -7.52
N LEU A 369 16.80 -11.75 -6.38
CA LEU A 369 18.13 -12.31 -6.15
C LEU A 369 18.04 -13.81 -5.91
N PRO A 370 19.00 -14.62 -6.40
CA PRO A 370 19.04 -16.05 -6.14
C PRO A 370 18.93 -16.35 -4.64
N ALA A 371 18.14 -17.37 -4.29
CA ALA A 371 18.03 -17.85 -2.92
C ALA A 371 19.43 -18.29 -2.44
N GLY A 372 20.00 -17.52 -1.51
CA GLY A 372 21.30 -17.84 -0.92
C GLY A 372 21.21 -19.12 -0.09
N ALA A 373 22.18 -20.02 -0.24
CA ALA A 373 22.29 -21.16 0.67
C ALA A 373 22.45 -20.66 2.12
N PRO A 374 21.87 -21.34 3.13
CA PRO A 374 21.99 -20.92 4.54
C PRO A 374 23.45 -20.67 4.95
N GLY A 375 23.69 -19.51 5.58
CA GLY A 375 25.04 -19.09 5.99
C GLY A 375 25.97 -18.60 4.87
N SER A 376 25.54 -18.62 3.59
CA SER A 376 26.35 -18.11 2.47
C SER A 376 26.18 -16.62 2.25
N ALA A 377 27.28 -15.94 1.89
CA ALA A 377 27.25 -14.54 1.47
C ALA A 377 26.53 -14.42 0.11
N VAL A 378 25.52 -13.54 0.03
CA VAL A 378 24.82 -13.22 -1.21
C VAL A 378 25.38 -11.94 -1.81
N VAL A 379 25.61 -11.95 -3.12
CA VAL A 379 26.13 -10.83 -3.91
C VAL A 379 25.01 -10.32 -4.82
N ALA A 380 24.77 -9.00 -4.82
CA ALA A 380 23.80 -8.38 -5.73
C ALA A 380 24.37 -8.23 -7.15
N GLY A 381 25.65 -7.87 -7.26
CA GLY A 381 26.28 -7.56 -8.53
C GLY A 381 25.57 -6.38 -9.18
N THR A 382 25.09 -6.56 -10.41
CA THR A 382 24.30 -5.54 -11.14
C THR A 382 22.78 -5.74 -11.02
N SER A 383 22.31 -6.72 -10.24
CA SER A 383 20.86 -6.99 -10.11
C SER A 383 20.20 -6.01 -9.13
N THR A 384 18.98 -5.60 -9.50
CA THR A 384 18.03 -4.81 -8.69
C THR A 384 16.88 -5.69 -8.16
N GLY A 385 17.14 -6.99 -7.99
CA GLY A 385 16.17 -7.94 -7.47
C GLY A 385 15.96 -7.84 -5.96
N TRP A 386 14.78 -8.22 -5.48
CA TRP A 386 14.51 -8.34 -4.04
C TRP A 386 15.15 -9.61 -3.45
N ARG A 387 15.38 -9.62 -2.13
CA ARG A 387 16.04 -10.73 -1.43
C ARG A 387 15.34 -11.20 -0.16
N GLY A 388 14.77 -10.26 0.60
CA GLY A 388 14.05 -10.58 1.84
C GLY A 388 12.61 -10.97 1.56
N ASN A 389 11.69 -10.45 2.37
CA ASN A 389 10.27 -10.59 2.13
C ASN A 389 9.82 -9.74 0.93
N PHE A 390 8.78 -10.21 0.24
CA PHE A 390 7.97 -9.41 -0.66
C PHE A 390 6.49 -9.53 -0.25
N ASP A 391 5.77 -8.41 -0.34
CA ASP A 391 4.37 -8.23 0.03
C ASP A 391 3.57 -7.78 -1.22
N ARG A 392 2.38 -8.35 -1.47
CA ARG A 392 1.34 -7.78 -2.34
C ARG A 392 0.10 -7.50 -1.48
N PHE A 393 -0.52 -6.32 -1.66
CA PHE A 393 -1.75 -5.95 -0.97
C PHE A 393 -2.70 -5.20 -1.93
N GLY A 394 -3.74 -5.88 -2.37
CA GLY A 394 -4.80 -5.31 -3.22
C GLY A 394 -6.05 -5.00 -2.41
N GLY A 395 -6.79 -3.98 -2.84
CA GLY A 395 -8.08 -3.64 -2.23
C GLY A 395 -9.00 -2.88 -3.17
N ARG A 396 -10.31 -3.10 -3.02
CA ARG A 396 -11.38 -2.34 -3.65
C ARG A 396 -12.42 -2.01 -2.57
N TYR A 397 -12.58 -0.73 -2.26
CA TYR A 397 -13.42 -0.30 -1.14
C TYR A 397 -14.23 0.98 -1.44
N ASP A 398 -15.36 1.11 -0.75
CA ASP A 398 -16.12 2.35 -0.67
C ASP A 398 -15.46 3.29 0.35
N ARG A 399 -15.05 4.49 -0.08
CA ARG A 399 -14.28 5.42 0.75
C ARG A 399 -15.09 6.06 1.90
N THR A 400 -16.41 5.96 1.87
CA THR A 400 -17.29 6.57 2.89
C THR A 400 -17.51 5.64 4.09
N THR A 401 -17.52 4.33 3.82
CA THR A 401 -17.76 3.27 4.82
C THR A 401 -16.54 2.41 5.11
N GLY A 402 -15.50 2.41 4.25
CA GLY A 402 -14.38 1.48 4.32
C GLY A 402 -14.75 0.01 4.06
N ALA A 403 -15.99 -0.28 3.64
CA ALA A 403 -16.41 -1.63 3.26
C ALA A 403 -15.86 -1.98 1.88
N GLY A 404 -15.53 -3.25 1.63
CA GLY A 404 -14.85 -3.65 0.42
C GLY A 404 -14.27 -5.07 0.44
N GLN A 405 -13.47 -5.35 -0.57
CA GLN A 405 -12.75 -6.61 -0.77
C GLN A 405 -11.25 -6.37 -0.78
N PHE A 406 -10.48 -7.27 -0.17
CA PHE A 406 -9.05 -7.11 0.06
C PHE A 406 -8.32 -8.44 -0.12
N LEU A 407 -7.05 -8.37 -0.52
CA LEU A 407 -6.14 -9.52 -0.57
C LEU A 407 -4.75 -9.08 -0.15
N TYR A 408 -4.24 -9.63 0.95
CA TYR A 408 -2.82 -9.53 1.32
C TYR A 408 -2.13 -10.86 1.05
N ALA A 409 -0.97 -10.85 0.41
CA ALA A 409 -0.12 -12.03 0.28
C ALA A 409 1.34 -11.67 0.54
N TRP A 410 2.07 -12.58 1.18
CA TRP A 410 3.48 -12.39 1.47
C TRP A 410 4.30 -13.66 1.22
N GLN A 411 5.55 -13.45 0.85
CA GLN A 411 6.53 -14.49 0.57
C GLN A 411 7.77 -14.24 1.43
N ALA A 412 8.31 -15.27 2.10
CA ALA A 412 9.35 -15.12 3.13
C ALA A 412 10.77 -15.00 2.56
N GLY A 413 10.93 -15.29 1.25
CA GLY A 413 12.20 -15.20 0.54
C GLY A 413 12.07 -15.69 -0.90
N THR A 414 13.13 -15.49 -1.69
CA THR A 414 13.17 -15.85 -3.12
C THR A 414 13.23 -17.36 -3.39
N GLY A 415 13.40 -18.18 -2.34
CA GLY A 415 13.32 -19.65 -2.42
C GLY A 415 11.91 -20.24 -2.29
N ASP A 416 10.92 -19.44 -1.88
CA ASP A 416 9.56 -19.92 -1.66
C ASP A 416 8.79 -20.08 -2.97
N ARG A 417 8.20 -21.27 -3.17
CA ARG A 417 7.31 -21.59 -4.31
C ARG A 417 5.85 -21.15 -4.14
N HIS A 418 5.45 -20.75 -2.93
CA HIS A 418 4.09 -20.32 -2.60
C HIS A 418 4.09 -19.11 -1.66
N ALA A 419 3.16 -18.19 -1.89
CA ALA A 419 2.89 -17.08 -0.98
C ALA A 419 1.80 -17.45 0.03
N ARG A 420 1.91 -16.92 1.25
CA ARG A 420 0.91 -17.04 2.32
C ARG A 420 -0.08 -15.90 2.12
N ALA A 421 -1.37 -16.20 1.90
CA ALA A 421 -2.35 -15.21 1.48
C ALA A 421 -3.59 -15.18 2.39
N LEU A 422 -4.09 -13.96 2.61
CA LEU A 422 -5.21 -13.62 3.47
C LEU A 422 -6.22 -12.80 2.65
N ALA A 423 -7.24 -13.48 2.15
CA ALA A 423 -8.38 -12.88 1.45
C ALA A 423 -9.40 -12.38 2.47
N VAL A 424 -9.92 -11.15 2.30
CA VAL A 424 -10.83 -10.53 3.28
C VAL A 424 -11.96 -9.76 2.61
N SER A 425 -13.20 -10.06 3.01
CA SER A 425 -14.37 -9.22 2.78
C SER A 425 -14.67 -8.40 4.03
N SER A 426 -14.98 -7.11 3.87
CA SER A 426 -15.54 -6.28 4.94
C SER A 426 -16.84 -5.62 4.49
N THR A 427 -17.88 -5.78 5.31
CA THR A 427 -19.19 -5.14 5.12
C THR A 427 -19.47 -4.18 6.27
N TYR A 428 -20.29 -3.17 5.99
CA TYR A 428 -20.77 -2.23 7.00
C TYR A 428 -22.28 -2.05 6.86
N ASP A 429 -23.01 -2.33 7.93
CA ASP A 429 -24.45 -2.10 8.05
C ASP A 429 -24.66 -0.77 8.78
N SER A 430 -25.20 0.23 8.08
CA SER A 430 -25.47 1.56 8.62
C SER A 430 -26.72 1.63 9.50
N ALA A 431 -27.63 0.65 9.43
CA ALA A 431 -28.83 0.57 10.26
C ALA A 431 -28.53 -0.09 11.61
N ALA A 432 -27.69 -1.13 11.62
CA ALA A 432 -27.17 -1.76 12.83
C ALA A 432 -25.92 -1.07 13.41
N ASP A 433 -25.36 -0.07 12.70
CA ASP A 433 -24.04 0.52 12.92
C ASP A 433 -22.96 -0.54 13.20
N SER A 434 -22.88 -1.58 12.36
CA SER A 434 -21.99 -2.72 12.60
C SER A 434 -21.08 -3.01 11.41
N ARG A 435 -19.83 -3.44 11.69
CA ARG A 435 -18.87 -3.88 10.68
C ARG A 435 -18.61 -5.36 10.84
N THR A 436 -18.74 -6.13 9.78
CA THR A 436 -18.30 -7.53 9.74
C THR A 436 -17.07 -7.64 8.86
N VAL A 437 -16.14 -8.48 9.28
CA VAL A 437 -14.91 -8.86 8.57
C VAL A 437 -14.92 -10.38 8.48
N GLN A 438 -14.90 -10.90 7.27
CA GLN A 438 -14.78 -12.32 7.00
C GLN A 438 -13.48 -12.53 6.23
N GLY A 439 -12.56 -13.29 6.81
CA GLY A 439 -11.27 -13.56 6.18
C GLY A 439 -10.96 -15.04 6.07
N TYR A 440 -10.17 -15.34 5.06
CA TYR A 440 -9.79 -16.68 4.62
C TYR A 440 -8.28 -16.73 4.44
N PHE A 441 -7.64 -17.73 5.06
CA PHE A 441 -6.21 -17.98 4.87
C PHE A 441 -5.98 -19.27 4.10
N ALA A 442 -5.14 -19.18 3.07
CA ALA A 442 -4.56 -20.32 2.36
C ALA A 442 -3.28 -19.89 1.64
N PHE A 443 -2.63 -20.81 0.95
CA PHE A 443 -1.50 -20.52 0.06
C PHE A 443 -1.98 -20.20 -1.35
N THR A 444 -1.20 -19.37 -2.04
CA THR A 444 -1.30 -19.10 -3.48
C THR A 444 0.06 -19.37 -4.14
N ASP A 445 0.17 -19.20 -5.47
CA ASP A 445 1.46 -19.29 -6.17
C ASP A 445 2.48 -18.26 -5.64
N ALA A 446 3.74 -18.39 -6.06
CA ALA A 446 4.77 -17.39 -5.78
C ALA A 446 4.33 -15.99 -6.26
N LEU A 447 4.75 -14.92 -5.57
CA LEU A 447 4.28 -13.56 -5.83
C LEU A 447 4.60 -13.04 -7.25
N ALA A 448 5.58 -13.66 -7.91
CA ALA A 448 5.96 -13.43 -9.30
C ALA A 448 4.92 -13.89 -10.33
N THR A 449 4.13 -14.94 -10.02
CA THR A 449 3.24 -15.60 -10.98
C THR A 449 1.79 -15.66 -10.54
N THR A 450 1.49 -15.49 -9.24
CA THR A 450 0.12 -15.48 -8.72
C THR A 450 -0.73 -14.35 -9.32
N ASP A 451 -1.95 -14.70 -9.71
CA ASP A 451 -3.01 -13.75 -10.02
C ASP A 451 -3.78 -13.29 -8.76
N GLY A 452 -3.58 -13.96 -7.62
CA GLY A 452 -4.27 -13.76 -6.34
C GLY A 452 -5.16 -14.93 -5.90
N SER A 453 -5.41 -15.90 -6.78
CA SER A 453 -6.26 -17.05 -6.49
C SER A 453 -5.73 -17.90 -5.34
N LEU A 454 -6.57 -18.18 -4.34
CA LEU A 454 -6.23 -19.10 -3.25
C LEU A 454 -6.32 -20.56 -3.73
N LEU A 455 -5.23 -21.30 -3.58
CA LEU A 455 -5.08 -22.68 -4.03
C LEU A 455 -5.50 -23.69 -2.94
N GLY A 456 -5.05 -23.45 -1.70
CA GLY A 456 -5.34 -24.34 -0.57
C GLY A 456 -4.29 -24.30 0.54
N MET A 457 -4.42 -25.15 1.55
CA MET A 457 -3.51 -25.23 2.69
C MET A 457 -2.32 -26.14 2.40
N VAL A 458 -1.10 -25.66 2.66
CA VAL A 458 0.06 -26.52 2.90
C VAL A 458 0.14 -26.75 4.41
N CYS A 459 -0.30 -27.91 4.87
CA CYS A 459 -0.42 -28.20 6.30
C CYS A 459 0.92 -28.59 6.96
N ASN A 460 1.83 -29.21 6.22
CA ASN A 460 3.20 -29.47 6.64
C ASN A 460 4.17 -28.73 5.71
N TRP A 461 4.59 -27.53 6.13
CA TRP A 461 5.51 -26.68 5.35
C TRP A 461 6.99 -26.97 5.62
N ALA A 462 7.35 -27.28 6.87
CA ALA A 462 8.74 -27.39 7.30
C ALA A 462 9.00 -28.54 8.29
N GLY A 463 8.01 -29.41 8.52
CA GLY A 463 8.18 -30.62 9.31
C GLY A 463 8.85 -31.75 8.51
N PRO A 464 9.13 -32.89 9.15
CA PRO A 464 9.56 -34.11 8.49
C PRO A 464 8.61 -34.49 7.36
N GLY A 465 9.15 -34.91 6.22
CA GLY A 465 8.34 -35.34 5.06
C GLY A 465 7.46 -34.26 4.40
N ALA A 466 7.71 -32.97 4.65
CA ALA A 466 6.88 -31.86 4.15
C ALA A 466 6.60 -31.90 2.64
N VAL A 467 5.32 -31.87 2.27
CA VAL A 467 4.83 -31.77 0.88
C VAL A 467 4.13 -30.42 0.69
N HIS A 468 4.74 -29.49 -0.04
CA HIS A 468 4.13 -28.18 -0.29
C HIS A 468 3.15 -28.20 -1.49
N THR A 469 2.38 -29.27 -1.62
CA THR A 469 1.25 -29.32 -2.56
C THR A 469 0.02 -28.84 -1.80
N PRO A 470 -0.62 -27.72 -2.19
CA PRO A 470 -1.80 -27.23 -1.48
C PRO A 470 -2.94 -28.26 -1.48
N ALA A 471 -3.38 -28.68 -0.29
CA ALA A 471 -4.62 -29.44 -0.13
C ALA A 471 -5.81 -28.51 -0.30
N ALA A 472 -6.90 -28.98 -0.93
CA ALA A 472 -8.13 -28.21 -1.19
C ALA A 472 -8.93 -27.92 0.10
N ARG A 473 -8.34 -27.10 0.96
CA ARG A 473 -8.78 -26.68 2.29
C ARG A 473 -8.33 -25.24 2.54
N PHE A 474 -8.99 -24.55 3.45
CA PHE A 474 -8.59 -23.21 3.88
C PHE A 474 -9.02 -22.97 5.33
N GLN A 475 -8.36 -22.02 5.98
CA GLN A 475 -8.81 -21.51 7.27
C GLN A 475 -9.80 -20.37 7.04
N SER A 476 -10.81 -20.24 7.90
CA SER A 476 -11.70 -19.08 7.88
C SER A 476 -12.01 -18.55 9.28
N GLN A 477 -12.23 -17.24 9.38
CA GLN A 477 -12.75 -16.62 10.59
C GLN A 477 -13.62 -15.42 10.23
N THR A 478 -14.77 -15.33 10.89
CA THR A 478 -15.69 -14.17 10.78
C THR A 478 -15.71 -13.44 12.11
N ALA A 479 -15.64 -12.10 12.05
CA ALA A 479 -15.57 -11.23 13.21
C ALA A 479 -16.42 -9.98 13.01
N THR A 480 -17.15 -9.54 14.04
CA THR A 480 -18.06 -8.38 13.98
C THR A 480 -17.74 -7.36 15.06
N LEU A 481 -17.81 -6.08 14.69
CA LEU A 481 -17.68 -4.91 15.56
C LEU A 481 -19.01 -4.15 15.60
N ALA A 482 -19.53 -3.91 16.81
CA ALA A 482 -20.77 -3.14 17.00
C ALA A 482 -20.46 -1.68 17.39
N GLY A 483 -20.95 -0.74 16.58
CA GLY A 483 -20.93 0.71 16.79
C GLY A 483 -19.59 1.27 17.27
N LEU A 484 -19.57 1.67 18.54
CA LEU A 484 -18.42 2.33 19.18
C LEU A 484 -17.45 1.35 19.89
N ALA A 485 -17.63 0.03 19.79
CA ALA A 485 -16.72 -0.95 20.36
C ALA A 485 -15.28 -0.79 19.83
N SER A 486 -14.27 -1.14 20.63
CA SER A 486 -12.85 -1.14 20.24
C SER A 486 -12.35 -2.50 19.74
N THR A 487 -13.11 -3.56 19.98
CA THR A 487 -12.67 -4.95 19.81
C THR A 487 -13.73 -5.73 19.05
N PHE A 488 -13.32 -6.38 17.96
CA PHE A 488 -14.19 -7.27 17.22
C PHE A 488 -14.47 -8.55 18.04
N VAL A 489 -15.64 -9.15 17.85
CA VAL A 489 -15.99 -10.46 18.42
C VAL A 489 -16.00 -11.50 17.31
N ALA A 490 -15.28 -12.61 17.49
CA ALA A 490 -15.32 -13.73 16.55
C ALA A 490 -16.69 -14.41 16.62
N THR A 491 -17.35 -14.56 15.47
CA THR A 491 -18.68 -15.19 15.33
C THR A 491 -18.63 -16.57 14.68
N ALA A 492 -17.56 -16.87 13.93
CA ALA A 492 -17.25 -18.20 13.40
C ALA A 492 -15.73 -18.37 13.27
N SER A 493 -15.20 -19.60 13.41
CA SER A 493 -13.76 -19.89 13.28
C SER A 493 -13.52 -21.35 12.89
N HIS A 494 -12.85 -21.54 11.75
CA HIS A 494 -12.49 -22.83 11.15
C HIS A 494 -10.97 -22.85 10.94
N LEU A 495 -10.23 -23.03 12.03
CA LEU A 495 -8.78 -22.79 12.07
C LEU A 495 -7.94 -24.05 12.33
N GLY A 496 -8.48 -25.01 13.08
CA GLY A 496 -7.72 -26.11 13.66
C GLY A 496 -7.32 -27.17 12.64
N TYR A 497 -6.09 -27.66 12.75
CA TYR A 497 -5.53 -28.78 12.01
C TYR A 497 -4.24 -29.25 12.70
N ALA A 498 -3.72 -30.42 12.35
CA ALA A 498 -2.38 -30.85 12.75
C ALA A 498 -1.37 -30.51 11.65
N PRO A 499 -0.12 -30.14 11.97
CA PRO A 499 0.89 -29.70 10.99
C PRO A 499 1.51 -30.85 10.17
N THR A 500 0.69 -31.79 9.72
CA THR A 500 1.03 -32.98 8.91
C THR A 500 0.56 -32.82 7.47
N ASN A 501 1.05 -33.64 6.54
CA ASN A 501 0.61 -33.63 5.15
C ASN A 501 -0.89 -33.96 4.99
N ALA A 502 -1.49 -34.67 5.96
CA ALA A 502 -2.91 -34.97 6.01
C ALA A 502 -3.77 -33.85 6.64
N CYS A 503 -3.15 -32.79 7.18
CA CYS A 503 -3.77 -31.79 8.05
C CYS A 503 -4.38 -32.37 9.34
N ALA A 504 -4.07 -33.61 9.70
CA ALA A 504 -4.62 -34.33 10.84
C ALA A 504 -3.54 -35.23 11.47
N SER A 505 -3.60 -35.41 12.79
CA SER A 505 -2.62 -36.20 13.55
C SER A 505 -3.21 -37.54 13.94
N THR A 506 -2.38 -38.59 13.83
CA THR A 506 -2.60 -39.90 14.44
C THR A 506 -1.57 -40.18 15.53
N THR A 507 -0.30 -39.84 15.31
CA THR A 507 0.79 -40.00 16.30
C THR A 507 1.53 -38.70 16.59
N THR A 508 1.43 -37.70 15.71
CA THR A 508 2.14 -36.43 15.86
C THR A 508 1.65 -35.67 17.09
N VAL A 509 2.53 -35.50 18.06
CA VAL A 509 2.32 -34.65 19.24
C VAL A 509 2.85 -33.26 18.89
N PHE A 510 2.08 -32.20 19.14
CA PHE A 510 2.49 -30.83 18.86
C PHE A 510 1.91 -29.84 19.87
N ASP A 511 2.62 -28.74 20.07
CA ASP A 511 2.22 -27.58 20.89
C ASP A 511 1.00 -26.95 20.22
N ALA A 512 -0.19 -27.37 20.64
CA ALA A 512 -1.45 -27.01 20.01
C ALA A 512 -1.95 -25.67 20.55
N ASN A 513 -1.65 -25.37 21.82
CA ASN A 513 -2.03 -24.12 22.46
C ASN A 513 -1.04 -22.95 22.20
N ALA A 514 0.12 -23.24 21.61
CA ALA A 514 1.22 -22.31 21.33
C ALA A 514 1.78 -21.59 22.58
N ASP A 515 1.84 -22.29 23.73
CA ASP A 515 2.40 -21.75 24.97
C ASP A 515 3.93 -21.89 25.09
N GLY A 516 4.55 -22.64 24.16
CA GLY A 516 5.99 -22.90 24.11
C GLY A 516 6.42 -24.15 24.89
N THR A 517 5.48 -24.93 25.41
CA THR A 517 5.72 -26.18 26.15
C THR A 517 4.99 -27.34 25.47
N LEU A 518 5.70 -28.41 25.13
CA LEU A 518 5.06 -29.59 24.55
C LEU A 518 4.54 -30.53 25.64
N ALA A 519 3.23 -30.57 25.88
CA ALA A 519 2.65 -31.50 26.83
C ALA A 519 2.53 -32.93 26.26
N GLY A 520 2.56 -33.95 27.14
CA GLY A 520 2.48 -35.35 26.73
C GLY A 520 1.13 -35.70 26.10
N GLY A 521 1.13 -36.02 24.81
CA GLY A 521 -0.08 -36.33 24.03
C GLY A 521 -0.82 -35.10 23.49
N GLU A 522 -0.26 -33.89 23.64
CA GLU A 522 -0.84 -32.67 23.08
C GLU A 522 -0.90 -32.71 21.55
N GLY A 523 -2.00 -32.22 20.97
CA GLY A 523 -2.22 -32.23 19.52
C GLY A 523 -2.43 -33.63 18.91
N GLN A 524 -2.11 -34.72 19.61
CA GLN A 524 -2.29 -36.08 19.12
C GLN A 524 -3.76 -36.40 18.84
N GLY A 525 -4.04 -37.01 17.69
CA GLY A 525 -5.42 -37.34 17.30
C GLY A 525 -6.22 -36.15 16.77
N THR A 526 -5.60 -34.97 16.61
CA THR A 526 -6.28 -33.76 16.10
C THR A 526 -6.78 -33.98 14.68
N LEU A 527 -8.10 -33.90 14.50
CA LEU A 527 -8.74 -33.79 13.19
C LEU A 527 -8.82 -32.31 12.78
N HIS A 528 -8.79 -32.03 11.47
CA HIS A 528 -8.96 -30.66 10.98
C HIS A 528 -10.41 -30.16 11.14
N THR A 529 -10.56 -28.88 11.49
CA THR A 529 -11.82 -28.12 11.41
C THR A 529 -11.83 -27.10 10.27
N LEU A 530 -10.78 -27.14 9.43
CA LEU A 530 -10.63 -26.37 8.19
C LEU A 530 -11.85 -26.48 7.28
N ASP A 531 -12.18 -25.36 6.64
CA ASP A 531 -13.11 -25.32 5.53
C ASP A 531 -12.56 -26.07 4.30
N ALA A 532 -13.46 -26.50 3.43
CA ALA A 532 -13.15 -27.11 2.13
C ALA A 532 -14.21 -26.70 1.09
N PRO A 533 -13.90 -26.78 -0.21
CA PRO A 533 -14.89 -26.56 -1.27
C PRO A 533 -16.09 -27.51 -1.18
N ALA A 534 -17.28 -27.03 -1.55
CA ALA A 534 -18.52 -27.81 -1.50
C ALA A 534 -18.52 -29.11 -2.33
N SER A 535 -17.60 -29.25 -3.30
CA SER A 535 -17.33 -30.51 -3.99
C SER A 535 -15.90 -30.54 -4.58
N PRO A 536 -15.36 -31.72 -4.94
CA PRO A 536 -14.03 -31.83 -5.57
C PRO A 536 -13.87 -31.12 -6.93
N ALA A 537 -14.97 -30.69 -7.56
CA ALA A 537 -14.95 -29.94 -8.81
C ALA A 537 -14.83 -28.41 -8.60
N VAL A 538 -14.92 -27.94 -7.36
CA VAL A 538 -14.84 -26.51 -6.99
C VAL A 538 -13.45 -26.23 -6.41
N SER A 539 -12.76 -25.21 -6.94
CA SER A 539 -11.48 -24.76 -6.38
C SER A 539 -11.69 -23.97 -5.07
N VAL A 540 -10.65 -23.82 -4.26
CA VAL A 540 -10.70 -22.98 -3.04
C VAL A 540 -11.11 -21.55 -3.39
N GLN A 541 -10.54 -20.96 -4.44
CA GLN A 541 -10.98 -19.64 -4.94
C GLN A 541 -12.46 -19.63 -5.37
N GLY A 542 -12.95 -20.69 -6.02
CA GLY A 542 -14.37 -20.80 -6.43
C GLY A 542 -15.34 -20.91 -5.25
N GLU A 543 -14.96 -21.61 -4.19
CA GLU A 543 -15.68 -21.67 -2.92
C GLU A 543 -15.74 -20.30 -2.24
N LEU A 544 -14.63 -19.56 -2.23
CA LEU A 544 -14.62 -18.19 -1.70
C LEU A 544 -15.55 -17.25 -2.48
N VAL A 545 -15.59 -17.38 -3.81
CA VAL A 545 -16.54 -16.62 -4.65
C VAL A 545 -17.99 -16.99 -4.35
N SER A 546 -18.30 -18.27 -4.09
CA SER A 546 -19.65 -18.68 -3.68
C SER A 546 -20.05 -18.10 -2.31
N ARG A 547 -19.07 -17.88 -1.43
CA ARG A 547 -19.20 -17.19 -0.13
C ARG A 547 -19.17 -15.64 -0.22
N GLY A 548 -19.14 -15.07 -1.43
CA GLY A 548 -19.21 -13.62 -1.66
C GLY A 548 -17.88 -12.86 -1.63
N TYR A 549 -16.75 -13.57 -1.59
CA TYR A 549 -15.44 -12.94 -1.76
C TYR A 549 -15.15 -12.69 -3.25
N HIS A 550 -14.70 -11.48 -3.58
CA HIS A 550 -14.27 -11.14 -4.94
C HIS A 550 -12.88 -10.52 -4.90
N GLN A 551 -11.94 -11.12 -5.63
CA GLN A 551 -10.57 -10.65 -5.66
C GLN A 551 -10.46 -9.21 -6.20
N PRO A 552 -9.69 -8.32 -5.56
CA PRO A 552 -9.42 -6.97 -6.10
C PRO A 552 -8.71 -7.00 -7.45
N GLY A 553 -9.13 -6.14 -8.38
CA GLY A 553 -8.62 -6.14 -9.76
C GLY A 553 -7.22 -5.55 -9.95
N TYR A 554 -6.62 -4.95 -8.92
CA TYR A 554 -5.26 -4.40 -8.92
C TYR A 554 -4.29 -5.20 -8.03
N PHE A 555 -4.65 -6.42 -7.61
CA PHE A 555 -3.75 -7.27 -6.82
C PHE A 555 -2.46 -7.63 -7.59
#